data_AF-A0A6M0IXN5-F1
#
_entry.id   AF-A0A6M0IXN5-F1
#
_cell.length_a   1.000
_cell.length_b   1.000
_cell.length_c   1.000
_cell.angle_alpha   90.00
_cell.angle_beta   90.00
_cell.angle_gamma   90.00
#
_symmetry.space_group_name_H-M   'P 1'
#
loop_
_entity.id
_entity.type
_entity.pdbx_description
1 polymer ?
#
loop_
_entity_poly.entity_id
_entity_poly.type
_entity_poly.pdbx_seq_one_letter_code
_entity_poly.pdbx_strand_id
1 'polypeptide(L)'
;MDEFVRKAAGIGLPAIVLLITMATTGLTGAAAITAALAMLGPGGMIGGIVLLGIIGLAADMLSRFGLEMLLIAIYRQRLQNGETRNNICQEINWLPISGDLRRRLREEFGC
;
A
#
# COMPACT_ATOMS: atom_id res chain seq x y z
N MET A 1 21.64 5.07 0.38
CA MET A 1 20.51 6.01 0.56
C MET A 1 19.14 5.34 0.36
N ASP A 2 19.11 4.10 -0.14
CA ASP A 2 17.87 3.40 -0.49
C ASP A 2 17.03 2.96 0.71
N GLU A 3 17.64 2.66 1.84
CA GLU A 3 16.91 2.06 2.97
C GLU A 3 16.04 3.08 3.72
N PHE A 4 16.51 4.32 3.87
CA PHE A 4 15.74 5.37 4.53
C PHE A 4 14.58 5.86 3.65
N VAL A 5 14.79 5.99 2.34
CA VAL A 5 13.74 6.36 1.37
C VAL A 5 12.70 5.25 1.25
N ARG A 6 13.13 3.99 1.20
CA ARG A 6 12.24 2.82 1.16
C ARG A 6 11.43 2.67 2.45
N LYS A 7 12.04 2.92 3.61
CA LYS A 7 11.35 2.92 4.90
C LYS A 7 10.40 4.11 5.04
N ALA A 8 10.74 5.27 4.47
CA ALA A 8 9.86 6.43 4.38
C ALA A 8 8.65 6.18 3.46
N ALA A 9 8.80 5.42 2.37
CA ALA A 9 7.67 5.01 1.53
C ALA A 9 6.66 4.14 2.31
N GLY A 10 7.13 3.27 3.22
CA GLY A 10 6.29 2.48 4.12
C GLY A 10 5.53 3.28 5.19
N ILE A 11 5.89 4.55 5.41
CA ILE A 11 5.22 5.45 6.38
C ILE A 11 3.96 6.09 5.79
N GLY A 12 3.72 5.99 4.49
CA GLY A 12 2.58 6.65 3.83
C GLY A 12 1.22 6.29 4.46
N LEU A 13 0.92 5.00 4.60
CA LEU A 13 -0.34 4.54 5.22
C LEU A 13 -0.46 4.94 6.70
N PRO A 14 0.54 4.68 7.58
CA PRO A 14 0.54 5.15 8.96
C PRO A 14 0.35 6.67 9.10
N ALA A 15 0.98 7.45 8.23
CA ALA A 15 0.89 8.92 8.26
C ALA A 15 -0.51 9.40 7.89
N ILE A 16 -1.16 8.79 6.89
CA ILE A 16 -2.54 9.11 6.52
C ILE A 16 -3.49 8.78 7.68
N VAL A 17 -3.34 7.60 8.29
CA VAL A 17 -4.14 7.21 9.46
C VAL A 17 -3.97 8.22 10.60
N LEU A 18 -2.74 8.62 10.90
CA LEU A 18 -2.44 9.62 11.91
C LEU A 18 -3.02 11.00 11.57
N LEU A 19 -2.96 11.43 10.31
CA LEU A 19 -3.52 12.71 9.87
C LEU A 19 -5.04 12.75 10.02
N ILE A 20 -5.72 11.67 9.64
CA ILE A 20 -7.18 11.56 9.79
C ILE A 20 -7.56 11.61 11.26
N THR A 21 -6.83 10.90 12.14
CA THR A 21 -7.13 10.96 13.57
C THR A 21 -6.79 12.29 14.20
N MET A 22 -5.70 12.96 13.80
CA MET A 22 -5.43 14.34 14.23
C MET A 22 -6.56 15.29 13.84
N ALA A 23 -7.09 15.16 12.62
CA ALA A 23 -8.19 16.00 12.14
C ALA A 23 -9.49 15.84 12.96
N THR A 24 -9.70 14.69 13.61
CA THR A 24 -10.87 14.48 14.47
C THR A 24 -10.69 15.00 15.89
N THR A 25 -9.47 15.32 16.32
CA THR A 25 -9.20 15.76 17.70
C THR A 25 -9.56 17.23 17.98
N GLY A 26 -9.68 18.08 16.95
CA GLY A 26 -9.89 19.52 17.11
C GLY A 26 -8.70 20.29 17.72
N LEU A 27 -7.58 19.61 17.96
CA LEU A 27 -6.34 20.17 18.49
C LEU A 27 -5.36 20.49 17.36
N THR A 28 -4.34 21.29 17.63
CA THR A 28 -3.26 21.59 16.66
C THR A 28 -1.87 21.32 17.25
N GLY A 29 -0.89 21.11 16.38
CA GLY A 29 0.50 20.91 16.77
C GLY A 29 0.72 19.65 17.62
N ALA A 30 1.59 19.75 18.63
CA ALA A 30 1.99 18.60 19.44
C ALA A 30 0.82 17.96 20.21
N ALA A 31 -0.18 18.75 20.62
CA ALA A 31 -1.36 18.24 21.32
C ALA A 31 -2.25 17.38 20.41
N ALA A 32 -2.34 17.71 19.13
CA ALA A 32 -3.08 16.90 18.15
C ALA A 32 -2.40 15.54 17.97
N ILE A 33 -1.07 15.52 17.87
CA ILE A 33 -0.29 14.30 17.72
C ILE A 33 -0.50 13.40 18.94
N THR A 34 -0.29 13.90 20.15
CA THR A 34 -0.43 13.08 21.37
C THR A 34 -1.84 12.56 21.56
N ALA A 35 -2.87 13.39 21.33
CA ALA A 35 -4.26 12.98 21.42
C ALA A 35 -4.63 11.96 20.34
N ALA A 36 -4.19 12.16 19.10
CA ALA A 36 -4.44 11.22 18.00
C ALA A 36 -3.79 9.86 18.24
N LEU A 37 -2.54 9.83 18.72
CA LEU A 37 -1.90 8.57 19.10
C LEU A 37 -2.58 7.92 20.30
N ALA A 38 -3.02 8.71 21.29
CA ALA A 38 -3.78 8.17 22.41
C ALA A 38 -5.15 7.60 22.00
N MET A 39 -5.78 8.15 20.97
CA MET A 39 -7.03 7.62 20.40
C MET A 39 -6.81 6.35 19.58
N LEU A 40 -5.64 6.19 18.98
CA LEU A 40 -5.33 5.05 18.11
C LEU A 40 -5.12 3.74 18.88
N GLY A 41 -4.71 3.77 20.16
CA GLY A 41 -4.45 2.53 20.89
C GLY A 41 -4.59 2.61 22.41
N PRO A 42 -4.89 1.48 23.07
CA PRO A 42 -4.97 1.40 24.52
C PRO A 42 -3.60 1.68 25.15
N GLY A 43 -3.59 2.33 26.32
CA GLY A 43 -2.33 2.78 26.96
C GLY A 43 -1.84 4.14 26.45
N GLY A 44 -2.71 4.90 25.76
CA GLY A 44 -2.41 6.26 25.33
C GLY A 44 -1.42 6.28 24.17
N MET A 45 -0.52 7.27 24.18
CA MET A 45 0.40 7.51 23.07
C MET A 45 1.24 6.26 22.71
N ILE A 46 1.69 5.49 23.70
CA ILE A 46 2.51 4.29 23.47
C ILE A 46 1.73 3.25 22.66
N GLY A 47 0.46 3.02 23.01
CA GLY A 47 -0.42 2.10 22.27
C GLY A 47 -0.60 2.53 20.82
N GLY A 48 -0.81 3.83 20.59
CA GLY A 48 -0.89 4.41 19.25
C GLY A 48 0.38 4.21 18.42
N ILE A 49 1.57 4.41 19.00
CA ILE A 49 2.85 4.19 18.29
C ILE A 49 2.98 2.73 17.89
N VAL A 50 2.69 1.80 18.81
CA VAL A 50 2.79 0.37 18.54
C VAL A 50 1.83 -0.04 17.42
N LEU A 51 0.58 0.43 17.48
CA LEU A 51 -0.40 0.15 16.43
C LEU A 51 0.04 0.71 15.07
N LEU A 52 0.49 1.96 15.01
CA LEU A 52 0.98 2.55 13.76
C LEU A 52 2.22 1.83 13.22
N GLY A 53 3.10 1.34 14.11
CA GLY A 53 4.24 0.50 13.73
C GLY A 53 3.80 -0.81 13.07
N ILE A 54 2.80 -1.50 13.64
CA ILE A 54 2.24 -2.73 13.08
C ILE A 54 1.57 -2.45 11.73
N ILE A 55 0.77 -1.37 11.63
CA ILE A 55 0.14 -0.95 10.38
C ILE A 55 1.20 -0.64 9.31
N GLY A 56 2.30 0.02 9.68
CA GLY A 56 3.41 0.29 8.78
C GLY A 56 4.09 -0.98 8.25
N LEU A 57 4.28 -1.98 9.12
CA LEU A 57 4.82 -3.28 8.70
C LEU A 57 3.86 -4.03 7.77
N ALA A 58 2.56 -4.04 8.09
CA ALA A 58 1.54 -4.64 7.23
C ALA A 58 1.44 -3.91 5.88
N ALA A 59 1.53 -2.59 5.89
CA ALA A 59 1.52 -1.74 4.71
C ALA A 59 2.73 -2.00 3.79
N ASP A 60 3.93 -2.20 4.32
CA ASP A 60 5.11 -2.56 3.50
C ASP A 60 4.86 -3.89 2.77
N MET A 61 4.32 -4.89 3.46
CA MET A 61 3.98 -6.18 2.86
C MET A 61 2.90 -6.06 1.77
N LEU A 62 1.82 -5.32 2.07
CA LEU A 62 0.75 -5.04 1.11
C LEU A 62 1.25 -4.26 -0.11
N SER A 63 2.16 -3.30 0.06
CA SER A 63 2.67 -2.49 -1.05
C SER A 63 3.49 -3.30 -2.05
N ARG A 64 4.18 -4.37 -1.59
CA ARG A 64 5.00 -5.23 -2.45
C ARG A 64 4.19 -6.15 -3.34
N PHE A 65 3.09 -6.69 -2.84
CA PHE A 65 2.29 -7.70 -3.55
C PHE A 65 0.90 -7.21 -3.97
N GLY A 66 0.42 -6.09 -3.42
CA GLY A 66 -0.92 -5.60 -3.64
C GLY A 66 -1.17 -5.21 -5.09
N LEU A 67 -0.23 -4.50 -5.72
CA LEU A 67 -0.33 -4.16 -7.14
C LEU A 67 -0.32 -5.41 -8.02
N GLU A 68 0.55 -6.38 -7.74
CA GLU A 68 0.60 -7.66 -8.47
C GLU A 68 -0.73 -8.40 -8.42
N MET A 69 -1.28 -8.63 -7.22
CA MET A 69 -2.56 -9.32 -7.06
C MET A 69 -3.71 -8.55 -7.70
N LEU A 70 -3.73 -7.22 -7.59
CA LEU A 70 -4.78 -6.39 -8.20
C LEU A 70 -4.74 -6.48 -9.73
N LEU A 71 -3.56 -6.37 -10.34
CA LEU A 71 -3.43 -6.48 -11.79
C LEU A 71 -3.82 -7.89 -12.26
N ILE A 72 -3.36 -8.94 -11.58
CA ILE A 72 -3.74 -10.32 -11.89
C ILE A 72 -5.27 -10.50 -11.80
N ALA A 73 -5.90 -10.00 -10.75
CA ALA A 73 -7.36 -10.11 -10.57
C ALA A 73 -8.12 -9.39 -11.69
N ILE A 74 -7.71 -8.17 -12.06
CA ILE A 74 -8.32 -7.38 -13.13
C ILE A 74 -8.19 -8.11 -14.47
N TYR A 75 -6.99 -8.57 -14.83
CA TYR A 75 -6.75 -9.25 -16.10
C TYR A 75 -7.40 -10.64 -16.16
N ARG A 76 -7.46 -11.39 -15.05
CA ARG A 76 -8.24 -12.64 -14.96
C ARG A 76 -9.73 -12.40 -15.17
N GLN A 77 -10.28 -11.30 -14.62
CA GLN A 77 -11.68 -10.94 -14.83
C GLN A 77 -11.94 -10.56 -16.28
N ARG A 78 -11.04 -9.81 -16.91
CA ARG A 78 -11.12 -9.46 -18.35
C ARG A 78 -11.09 -10.69 -19.24
N LEU A 79 -10.23 -11.66 -18.93
CA LEU A 79 -10.15 -12.92 -19.67
C LEU A 79 -11.46 -13.72 -19.57
N GLN A 80 -12.08 -13.74 -18.40
CA GLN A 80 -13.41 -14.36 -18.20
C GLN A 80 -14.51 -13.63 -18.97
N ASN A 81 -14.37 -12.32 -19.16
CA ASN A 81 -15.29 -11.49 -19.94
C ASN A 81 -15.08 -11.58 -21.46
N GLY A 82 -14.21 -12.48 -21.94
CA GLY A 82 -14.03 -12.78 -23.36
C GLY A 82 -12.88 -12.04 -24.05
N GLU A 83 -12.02 -11.34 -23.29
CA GLU A 83 -10.83 -10.71 -23.85
C GLU A 83 -9.76 -11.75 -24.23
N THR A 84 -9.01 -11.50 -25.30
CA THR A 84 -7.97 -12.44 -25.76
C THR A 84 -6.67 -12.26 -24.99
N ARG A 85 -5.99 -13.38 -24.69
CA ARG A 85 -4.69 -13.36 -23.99
C ARG A 85 -3.65 -12.48 -24.69
N ASN A 86 -3.65 -12.46 -26.02
CA ASN A 86 -2.69 -11.68 -26.79
C ASN A 86 -2.84 -10.16 -26.55
N ASN A 87 -4.08 -9.67 -26.38
CA ASN A 87 -4.34 -8.27 -26.09
C ASN A 87 -3.81 -7.89 -24.70
N ILE A 88 -4.04 -8.75 -23.71
CA ILE A 88 -3.51 -8.59 -22.34
C ILE A 88 -1.97 -8.60 -22.35
N CYS A 89 -1.33 -9.52 -23.07
CA CYS A 89 0.13 -9.58 -23.21
C CYS A 89 0.71 -8.29 -23.83
N GLN A 90 0.05 -7.75 -24.84
CA GLN A 90 0.45 -6.50 -25.48
C GLN A 90 0.32 -5.32 -24.52
N GLU A 91 -0.75 -5.27 -23.73
CA GLU A 91 -0.98 -4.22 -22.73
C GLU A 91 0.07 -4.24 -21.62
N ILE A 92 0.34 -5.42 -21.04
CA ILE A 92 1.40 -5.62 -20.01
C ILE A 92 2.76 -5.14 -20.53
N ASN A 93 3.04 -5.29 -21.83
CA ASN A 93 4.28 -4.82 -22.44
C ASN A 93 4.37 -3.31 -22.63
N TRP A 94 3.25 -2.61 -22.70
CA TRP A 94 3.21 -1.16 -22.83
C TRP A 94 3.12 -0.44 -21.47
N LEU A 95 2.60 -1.11 -20.43
CA LEU A 95 2.41 -0.51 -19.11
C LEU A 95 3.72 0.03 -18.51
N PRO A 96 3.74 1.26 -17.96
CA PRO A 96 4.92 1.83 -17.28
C PRO A 96 5.06 1.27 -15.86
N ILE A 97 5.23 -0.05 -15.74
CA ILE A 97 5.43 -0.78 -14.49
C ILE A 97 6.89 -1.24 -14.33
N SER A 98 7.27 -1.57 -13.10
CA SER A 98 8.60 -2.11 -12.79
C SER A 98 8.85 -3.43 -13.55
N GLY A 99 10.14 -3.69 -13.84
CA GLY A 99 10.56 -4.89 -14.58
C GLY A 99 10.14 -6.19 -13.88
N ASP A 100 10.26 -6.25 -12.56
CA ASP A 100 9.84 -7.42 -11.77
C ASP A 100 8.33 -7.69 -11.84
N LEU A 101 7.51 -6.63 -11.72
CA LEU A 101 6.05 -6.75 -11.78
C LEU A 101 5.62 -7.23 -13.18
N ARG A 102 6.25 -6.67 -14.22
CA ARG A 102 6.02 -7.09 -15.61
C ARG A 102 6.37 -8.55 -15.84
N ARG A 103 7.52 -9.00 -15.32
CA ARG A 103 7.97 -10.39 -15.44
C ARG A 103 6.96 -11.36 -14.81
N ARG A 104 6.52 -11.07 -13.59
CA ARG A 104 5.50 -11.87 -12.89
C ARG A 104 4.17 -11.94 -13.64
N LEU A 105 3.70 -10.81 -14.19
CA LEU A 105 2.47 -10.79 -14.98
C LEU A 105 2.59 -11.61 -16.26
N ARG A 106 3.73 -11.57 -16.95
CA ARG A 106 3.98 -12.41 -18.13
C ARG A 106 3.96 -13.89 -17.76
N GLU A 107 4.69 -14.27 -16.70
CA GLU A 107 4.71 -15.65 -16.18
C GLU A 107 3.29 -16.14 -15.83
N GLU A 108 2.46 -15.30 -15.21
CA GLU A 108 1.07 -15.64 -14.83
C GLU A 108 0.13 -15.84 -16.04
N PHE A 109 0.26 -15.02 -17.09
CA PHE A 109 -0.64 -15.04 -18.25
C PHE A 109 -0.11 -15.83 -19.46
N GLY A 110 1.13 -16.36 -19.38
CA GLY A 110 1.76 -17.13 -20.45
C GLY A 110 2.25 -16.27 -21.62
N CYS A 111 2.71 -15.07 -21.31
CA CYS A 111 3.49 -14.20 -22.18
C CYS A 111 4.96 -14.21 -21.70
#